data_AF-A0A7Z7LSV4-F1
#
_entry.id   AF-A0A7Z7LSV4-F1
#
_cell.length_a   1.000
_cell.length_b   1.000
_cell.length_c   1.000
_cell.angle_alpha   90.00
_cell.angle_beta   90.00
_cell.angle_gamma   90.00
#
_symmetry.space_group_name_H-M   'P 1'
#
loop_
_entity.id
_entity.type
_entity.pdbx_description
1 polymer ?
#
loop_
_entity_poly.entity_id
_entity_poly.type
_entity_poly.pdbx_seq_one_letter_code
_entity_poly.pdbx_strand_id
1 'polypeptide(L)'
;MELFIKNKGNIKVDIDDTAPVSGTLSSIKKSEFTGNGNYAKQHIDFITGKDKAYNMKTIRISIKNTGNSAVLLDDITIKKIK
;
A
#
# COMPACT_ATOMS: atom_id res chain seq x y z
N MET A 1 3.41 3.92 -5.95
CA MET A 1 1.93 3.84 -5.79
C MET A 1 1.43 5.23 -5.48
N GLU A 2 0.28 5.59 -6.05
CA GLU A 2 -0.42 6.85 -5.78
C GLU A 2 -1.85 6.54 -5.38
N LEU A 3 -2.41 7.33 -4.46
CA LEU A 3 -3.81 7.25 -4.06
C LEU A 3 -4.26 8.57 -3.45
N PHE A 4 -5.54 8.91 -3.58
CA PHE A 4 -6.14 10.01 -2.82
C PHE A 4 -6.83 9.45 -1.58
N ILE A 5 -6.61 10.12 -0.45
CA ILE A 5 -7.21 9.74 0.83
C ILE A 5 -7.97 10.93 1.38
N LYS A 6 -9.23 10.72 1.76
CA LYS A 6 -10.00 11.64 2.61
C LYS A 6 -10.34 10.93 3.91
N ASN A 7 -9.65 11.32 4.97
CA ASN A 7 -9.79 10.78 6.31
C ASN A 7 -9.74 11.89 7.37
N LYS A 8 -10.44 11.69 8.49
CA LYS A 8 -10.22 12.44 9.75
C LYS A 8 -9.46 11.60 10.80
N GLY A 9 -9.00 10.40 10.41
CA GLY A 9 -8.32 9.44 11.29
C GLY A 9 -6.99 8.97 10.71
N ASN A 10 -6.49 7.83 11.21
CA ASN A 10 -5.20 7.27 10.84
C ASN A 10 -5.38 6.13 9.82
N ILE A 11 -4.61 6.17 8.73
CA ILE A 11 -4.48 5.07 7.79
C ILE A 11 -3.08 4.50 7.89
N LYS A 12 -3.00 3.17 7.91
CA LYS A 12 -1.74 2.43 7.77
C LYS A 12 -1.71 1.70 6.43
N VAL A 13 -0.63 1.85 5.69
CA VAL A 13 -0.36 1.12 4.45
C VAL A 13 0.86 0.23 4.66
N ASP A 14 0.66 -1.07 4.50
CA ASP A 14 1.72 -2.09 4.51
C ASP A 14 1.85 -2.67 3.09
N ILE A 15 3.08 -2.70 2.57
CA ILE A 15 3.43 -3.31 1.29
C ILE A 15 4.39 -4.44 1.57
N ASP A 16 4.04 -5.65 1.14
CA ASP A 16 4.79 -6.87 1.40
C ASP A 16 5.05 -7.64 0.11
N ASP A 17 6.21 -8.29 0.02
CA ASP A 17 6.46 -9.36 -0.93
C ASP A 17 5.72 -10.61 -0.46
N THR A 18 5.16 -11.37 -1.41
CA THR A 18 4.46 -12.62 -1.13
C THR A 18 5.25 -13.80 -1.69
N ALA A 19 5.61 -14.75 -0.83
CA ALA A 19 6.31 -15.97 -1.23
C ALA A 19 5.38 -16.86 -2.09
N PRO A 20 5.89 -17.44 -3.21
CA PRO A 20 5.12 -18.38 -4.00
C PRO A 20 4.69 -19.59 -3.17
N VAL A 21 3.49 -20.11 -3.44
CA VAL A 21 2.88 -21.28 -2.78
C VAL A 21 2.54 -21.05 -1.31
N SER A 22 3.50 -20.70 -0.47
CA SER A 22 3.28 -20.55 0.97
C SER A 22 2.50 -19.28 1.34
N GLY A 23 2.49 -18.27 0.47
CA GLY A 23 1.86 -16.97 0.76
C GLY A 23 2.55 -16.19 1.89
N THR A 24 3.73 -16.64 2.35
CA THR A 24 4.48 -16.00 3.42
C THR A 24 4.83 -14.56 3.03
N LEU A 25 4.61 -13.63 3.96
CA LEU A 25 4.76 -12.20 3.70
C LEU A 25 6.07 -11.68 4.27
N SER A 26 6.79 -10.90 3.47
CA SER A 26 7.96 -10.17 3.93
C SER A 26 7.79 -8.67 3.65
N SER A 27 7.87 -7.87 4.71
CA SER A 27 7.64 -6.43 4.66
C SER A 27 8.61 -5.70 3.74
N ILE A 28 8.07 -4.93 2.80
CA ILE A 28 8.82 -4.01 1.91
C ILE A 28 8.75 -2.59 2.45
N LYS A 29 7.53 -2.09 2.72
CA LYS A 29 7.30 -0.71 3.14
C LYS A 29 6.12 -0.63 4.10
N LYS A 30 6.24 0.21 5.12
CA LYS A 30 5.15 0.62 5.99
C LYS A 30 5.02 2.14 5.93
N SER A 31 3.80 2.64 5.87
CA SER A 31 3.52 4.07 5.84
C SER A 31 2.26 4.35 6.65
N GLU A 32 2.24 5.50 7.30
CA GLU A 32 1.10 5.96 8.09
C GLU A 32 0.73 7.37 7.65
N PHE A 33 -0.58 7.60 7.49
CA PHE A 33 -1.13 8.85 7.02
C PHE A 33 -2.24 9.32 7.97
N THR A 34 -2.11 10.54 8.45
CA THR A 34 -3.12 11.26 9.20
C THR A 34 -3.79 12.28 8.28
N GLY A 35 -5.12 12.25 8.24
CA GLY A 35 -5.88 13.20 7.44
C GLY A 35 -6.50 14.33 8.26
N ASN A 36 -6.71 15.45 7.58
CA ASN A 36 -7.40 16.62 8.12
C ASN A 36 -8.87 16.72 7.65
N GLY A 37 -9.39 15.69 6.99
CA GLY A 37 -10.77 15.64 6.48
C GLY A 37 -10.94 16.08 5.02
N ASN A 38 -9.89 16.55 4.35
CA ASN A 38 -9.88 16.84 2.91
C ASN A 38 -9.18 15.71 2.12
N TYR A 39 -9.43 15.66 0.81
CA TYR A 39 -8.68 14.76 -0.06
C TYR A 39 -7.23 15.24 -0.18
N ALA A 40 -6.29 14.33 0.04
CA ALA A 40 -4.87 14.56 -0.18
C ALA A 40 -4.27 13.40 -0.97
N LYS A 41 -3.45 13.72 -1.97
CA LYS A 41 -2.70 12.73 -2.73
C LYS A 41 -1.54 12.20 -1.88
N GLN A 42 -1.49 10.88 -1.72
CA GLN A 42 -0.37 10.18 -1.11
C GLN A 42 0.44 9.47 -2.18
N HIS A 43 1.75 9.51 -2.03
CA HIS A 43 2.71 8.87 -2.92
C HIS A 43 3.62 7.96 -2.11
N ILE A 44 3.72 6.70 -2.52
CA ILE A 44 4.55 5.68 -1.86
C ILE A 44 5.43 5.00 -2.89
N ASP A 45 6.72 5.28 -2.82
CA ASP A 45 7.73 4.53 -3.56
C ASP A 45 8.13 3.26 -2.80
N PHE A 46 8.25 2.17 -3.56
CA PHE A 46 8.70 0.88 -3.06
C PHE A 46 9.36 0.07 -4.17
N ILE A 47 10.23 -0.86 -3.78
CA ILE A 47 10.92 -1.78 -4.68
C ILE A 47 10.47 -3.19 -4.32
N THR A 48 9.93 -3.92 -5.29
CA THR A 48 9.57 -5.34 -5.13
C THR A 48 10.79 -6.21 -4.94
N GLY A 49 10.64 -7.38 -4.33
CA GLY A 49 11.68 -8.40 -4.26
C GLY A 49 12.18 -8.89 -5.63
N LYS A 50 13.20 -9.76 -5.58
CA LYS A 50 13.77 -10.39 -6.79
C LYS A 50 12.73 -11.27 -7.49
N ASP A 51 12.89 -11.42 -8.81
CA ASP A 51 12.12 -12.39 -9.58
C ASP A 51 12.27 -13.79 -8.98
N LYS A 52 11.19 -14.56 -9.04
CA LYS A 52 11.18 -15.97 -8.65
C LYS A 52 11.22 -16.77 -9.94
N ALA A 53 12.15 -17.73 -10.04
CA ALA A 53 12.56 -18.40 -11.28
C ALA A 53 11.45 -18.70 -12.30
N TYR A 54 10.28 -19.14 -11.84
CA TYR A 54 9.15 -19.52 -12.69
C TYR A 54 7.84 -18.78 -12.35
N ASN A 55 7.87 -17.79 -11.44
CA ASN A 55 6.67 -17.12 -10.93
C ASN A 55 6.77 -15.60 -11.05
N MET A 56 5.66 -14.96 -11.41
CA MET A 56 5.56 -13.51 -11.39
C MET A 56 5.77 -12.96 -9.97
N LYS A 57 6.37 -11.77 -9.88
CA LYS A 57 6.45 -11.03 -8.61
C LYS A 57 5.04 -10.75 -8.12
N THR A 58 4.77 -11.16 -6.88
CA THR A 58 3.49 -10.91 -6.22
C THR A 58 3.74 -10.06 -5.00
N ILE A 59 3.04 -8.93 -4.93
CA ILE A 59 3.01 -8.08 -3.75
C ILE A 59 1.61 -8.07 -3.15
N ARG A 60 1.56 -7.88 -1.84
CA ARG A 60 0.34 -7.54 -1.12
C ARG A 60 0.43 -6.08 -0.72
N ILE A 61 -0.64 -5.31 -0.99
CA ILE A 61 -0.81 -3.97 -0.46
C ILE A 61 -2.02 -4.02 0.49
N SER A 62 -1.77 -3.74 1.76
CA SER A 62 -2.80 -3.67 2.80
C SER A 62 -2.99 -2.21 3.20
N ILE A 63 -4.20 -1.68 2.98
CA ILE A 63 -4.62 -0.37 3.46
C ILE A 63 -5.59 -0.58 4.62
N LYS A 64 -5.18 -0.20 5.83
CA LYS A 64 -5.95 -0.40 7.06
C LYS A 64 -6.37 0.95 7.63
N ASN A 65 -7.67 1.11 7.87
CA ASN A 65 -8.17 2.17 8.73
C ASN A 65 -7.92 1.80 10.18
N THR A 66 -7.07 2.57 10.86
CA THR A 66 -6.73 2.39 12.27
C THR A 66 -7.38 3.45 13.17
N GLY A 67 -8.20 4.34 12.59
CA GLY A 67 -8.98 5.33 13.32
C GLY A 67 -10.45 4.96 13.47
N ASN A 68 -11.22 5.88 14.05
CA ASN A 68 -12.64 5.68 14.39
C ASN A 68 -13.60 6.37 13.41
N SER A 69 -13.10 6.89 12.29
CA SER A 69 -13.89 7.58 11.27
C SER A 69 -13.78 6.83 9.95
N ALA A 70 -14.84 6.91 9.13
CA ALA A 70 -14.80 6.39 7.78
C ALA A 70 -13.68 7.06 6.97
N VAL A 71 -13.08 6.28 6.07
CA VAL A 71 -12.05 6.76 5.15
C VAL A 71 -12.49 6.48 3.73
N LEU A 72 -12.39 7.51 2.89
CA LEU A 72 -12.58 7.37 1.45
C LEU A 72 -11.22 7.28 0.77
N LEU A 73 -11.09 6.30 -0.11
CA LEU A 73 -9.94 6.08 -0.96
C LEU A 73 -10.38 6.29 -2.41
N ASP A 74 -9.57 7.00 -3.18
CA ASP A 74 -9.86 7.27 -4.58
C ASP A 74 -8.58 7.19 -5.44
N ASP A 75 -8.74 6.98 -6.74
CA ASP A 75 -7.68 6.99 -7.76
C ASP A 75 -6.42 6.15 -7.39
N ILE A 76 -6.63 4.95 -6.84
CA ILE A 76 -5.53 4.06 -6.48
C ILE A 76 -4.80 3.59 -7.74
N THR A 77 -3.57 4.07 -7.92
CA THR A 77 -2.75 3.81 -9.10
C THR A 77 -1.45 3.12 -8.71
N ILE A 78 -1.19 1.97 -9.32
CA ILE A 78 0.08 1.26 -9.23
C ILE A 78 0.77 1.35 -10.58
N LYS A 79 1.94 1.99 -10.61
CA LYS A 79 2.77 2.15 -11.80
C LYS A 79 4.17 1.64 -11.54
N LYS A 80 4.75 0.96 -12.54
CA LYS A 80 6.18 0.67 -12.59
C LYS A 80 6.90 1.94 -13.04
N ILE A 81 7.86 2.42 -12.25
CA ILE A 81 8.74 3.53 -12.64
C ILE A 81 9.91 2.91 -13.42
N LYS A 82 10.28 3.51 -14.55
CA LYS A 82 11.38 3.06 -15.41
C LYS A 82 12.73 3.35 -14.77
#